data_AF-C9MW61-F1
#
_entry.id   AF-C9MW61-F1
#
_cell.length_a   1.000
_cell.length_b   1.000
_cell.length_c   1.000
_cell.angle_alpha   90.00
_cell.angle_beta   90.00
_cell.angle_gamma   90.00
#
_symmetry.space_group_name_H-M   'P 1'
#
loop_
_entity.id
_entity.type
_entity.pdbx_description
1 polymer ?
#
loop_
_entity_poly.entity_id
_entity_poly.type
_entity_poly.pdbx_seq_one_letter_code
_entity_poly.pdbx_strand_id
1 'polypeptide(L)'
;MKKALSYADKLVKMISKNNSADKIQYNLSIILKAEAERRLGKFEEASKTLSKINITDIKDTIYRYDFERLKELTEKKDSSVREYTPLPIMY
;
A
#
# COMPACT_ATOMS: atom_id res chain seq x y z
N MET A 1 -10.07 -9.35 -5.98
CA MET A 1 -9.57 -8.27 -5.09
C MET A 1 -9.94 -8.42 -3.61
N LYS A 2 -11.14 -8.87 -3.22
CA LYS A 2 -11.50 -9.08 -1.80
C LYS A 2 -10.51 -9.97 -1.00
N LYS A 3 -9.95 -11.02 -1.64
CA LYS A 3 -8.90 -11.87 -1.05
C LYS A 3 -7.59 -11.11 -0.78
N ALA A 4 -7.20 -10.18 -1.66
CA ALA A 4 -5.97 -9.39 -1.51
C ALA A 4 -6.08 -8.42 -0.32
N LEU A 5 -7.23 -7.77 -0.15
CA LEU A 5 -7.49 -6.93 1.01
C LEU A 5 -7.41 -7.74 2.32
N SER A 6 -8.04 -8.91 2.37
CA SER A 6 -7.98 -9.79 3.55
C SER A 6 -6.55 -10.22 3.88
N TYR A 7 -5.71 -10.44 2.87
CA TYR A 7 -4.30 -10.77 3.07
C TYR A 7 -3.51 -9.56 3.60
N ALA A 8 -3.71 -8.37 3.03
CA ALA A 8 -3.10 -7.14 3.50
C ALA A 8 -3.48 -6.83 4.96
N ASP A 9 -4.75 -7.03 5.34
CA ASP A 9 -5.20 -6.90 6.73
C ASP A 9 -4.49 -7.86 7.68
N LYS A 10 -4.32 -9.13 7.26
CA LYS A 10 -3.57 -10.11 8.04
C LYS A 10 -2.11 -9.72 8.20
N LEU A 11 -1.46 -9.23 7.14
CA LEU A 11 -0.08 -8.77 7.17
C LEU A 11 0.11 -7.62 8.17
N VAL A 12 -0.71 -6.57 8.06
CA VAL A 12 -0.65 -5.43 8.99
C VAL A 12 -0.78 -5.91 10.45
N LYS A 13 -1.72 -6.82 10.72
CA LYS A 13 -1.96 -7.36 12.07
C LYS A 13 -0.83 -8.25 12.59
N MET A 14 -0.17 -9.02 11.73
CA MET A 14 0.99 -9.83 12.11
C MET A 14 2.18 -8.94 12.46
N ILE A 15 2.44 -7.94 11.61
CA ILE A 15 3.57 -7.03 11.77
C ILE A 15 3.37 -6.14 12.99
N SER A 16 2.16 -5.61 13.22
CA SER A 16 1.87 -4.77 14.39
C SER A 16 1.98 -5.52 15.74
N LYS A 17 1.80 -6.84 15.74
CA LYS A 17 1.96 -7.66 16.96
C LYS A 17 3.41 -7.95 17.29
N ASN A 18 4.30 -7.81 16.32
CA ASN A 18 5.71 -8.10 16.50
C ASN A 18 6.41 -6.78 16.83
N ASN A 19 6.69 -6.53 18.12
CA ASN A 19 7.36 -5.29 18.57
C ASN A 19 8.78 -5.12 17.98
N SER A 20 9.36 -6.18 17.39
CA SER A 20 10.62 -6.16 16.67
C SER A 20 10.44 -5.97 15.15
N ALA A 21 9.20 -5.83 14.66
CA ALA A 21 8.97 -5.64 13.24
C ALA A 21 9.59 -4.33 12.77
N ASP A 22 10.41 -4.45 11.74
CA ASP A 22 11.10 -3.34 11.14
C ASP A 22 10.08 -2.30 10.63
N LYS A 23 10.30 -1.02 10.94
CA LYS A 23 9.38 0.08 10.60
C LYS A 23 9.10 0.10 9.09
N ILE A 24 10.09 -0.35 8.31
CA ILE A 24 10.04 -0.58 6.86
C ILE A 24 8.96 -1.59 6.47
N GLN A 25 8.88 -2.74 7.14
CA GLN A 25 7.88 -3.78 6.85
C GLN A 25 6.47 -3.33 7.21
N TYR A 26 6.33 -2.60 8.33
CA TYR A 26 5.06 -2.01 8.72
C TYR A 26 4.58 -1.00 7.67
N ASN A 27 5.43 -0.07 7.26
CA ASN A 27 5.09 0.93 6.25
C ASN A 27 4.68 0.27 4.91
N LEU A 28 5.42 -0.76 4.48
CA LEU A 28 5.08 -1.53 3.28
C LEU A 28 3.69 -2.17 3.38
N SER A 29 3.36 -2.77 4.54
CA SER A 29 2.07 -3.42 4.74
C SER A 29 0.89 -2.44 4.65
N ILE A 30 1.07 -1.21 5.14
CA ILE A 30 0.08 -0.14 5.07
C ILE A 30 -0.10 0.35 3.63
N ILE A 31 1.00 0.52 2.88
CA ILE A 31 0.98 0.87 1.45
C ILE A 31 0.21 -0.18 0.63
N LEU A 32 0.49 -1.46 0.85
CA LEU A 32 -0.21 -2.56 0.16
C LEU A 32 -1.71 -2.61 0.49
N LYS A 33 -2.06 -2.36 1.76
CA LYS A 33 -3.45 -2.30 2.18
C LYS A 33 -4.19 -1.14 1.51
N ALA A 34 -3.61 0.07 1.52
CA ALA A 34 -4.20 1.23 0.89
C ALA A 34 -4.41 1.04 -0.62
N GLU A 35 -3.45 0.42 -1.31
CA GLU A 35 -3.59 0.07 -2.72
C GLU A 35 -4.75 -0.90 -2.96
N ALA A 36 -4.92 -1.92 -2.11
CA ALA A 36 -6.03 -2.86 -2.22
C ALA A 36 -7.39 -2.17 -1.97
N GLU A 37 -7.47 -1.24 -1.01
CA GLU A 37 -8.67 -0.44 -0.73
C GLU A 37 -9.02 0.48 -1.90
N ARG A 38 -8.04 1.20 -2.46
CA ARG A 38 -8.21 2.06 -3.64
C ARG A 38 -8.72 1.27 -4.85
N ARG A 39 -8.11 0.13 -5.17
CA ARG A 39 -8.53 -0.73 -6.29
C ARG A 39 -9.94 -1.32 -6.11
N LEU A 40 -10.42 -1.40 -4.87
CA LEU A 40 -11.78 -1.80 -4.53
C LEU A 40 -12.78 -0.64 -4.57
N GLY A 41 -12.35 0.59 -4.86
CA GLY A 41 -13.17 1.81 -4.84
C GLY A 41 -13.42 2.37 -3.44
N LYS A 42 -12.72 1.85 -2.42
CA LYS A 42 -12.82 2.28 -1.02
C LYS A 42 -11.86 3.41 -0.71
N PHE A 43 -12.06 4.56 -1.37
CA PHE A 43 -11.11 5.67 -1.33
C PHE A 43 -11.01 6.33 0.04
N GLU A 44 -12.11 6.38 0.79
CA GLU A 44 -12.13 6.98 2.13
C GLU A 44 -11.33 6.13 3.12
N GLU A 45 -11.48 4.81 3.06
CA GLU A 45 -10.71 3.85 3.83
C GLU A 45 -9.24 3.86 3.41
N ALA A 46 -8.94 3.91 2.11
CA ALA A 46 -7.57 4.01 1.60
C ALA A 46 -6.87 5.27 2.15
N SER A 47 -7.54 6.41 2.16
CA SER A 47 -7.01 7.66 2.72
C SER A 47 -6.74 7.55 4.23
N LYS A 48 -7.68 6.96 4.99
CA LYS A 48 -7.51 6.68 6.43
C LYS A 48 -6.40 5.67 6.72
N THR A 49 -6.14 4.74 5.81
CA THR A 49 -5.04 3.78 5.93
C THR A 49 -3.71 4.47 5.65
N LEU A 50 -3.61 5.29 4.60
CA LEU A 50 -2.40 6.05 4.28
C LEU A 50 -2.02 7.07 5.37
N SER A 51 -3.00 7.68 6.03
CA SER A 51 -2.74 8.64 7.12
C SER A 51 -2.08 8.03 8.36
N LYS A 52 -2.01 6.70 8.47
CA LYS A 52 -1.29 6.00 9.54
C LYS A 52 0.22 6.05 9.37
N ILE A 53 0.72 6.39 8.19
CA ILE A 53 2.14 6.56 7.94
C ILE A 53 2.44 8.06 7.90
N ASN A 54 3.47 8.49 8.61
CA ASN A 54 3.96 9.84 8.48
C ASN A 54 4.99 9.91 7.35
N ILE A 55 4.93 10.93 6.48
CA ILE A 55 5.82 11.03 5.32
C ILE A 55 7.30 11.14 5.73
N THR A 56 7.57 11.66 6.93
CA THR A 56 8.91 11.69 7.53
C THR A 56 9.48 10.28 7.75
N ASP A 57 8.64 9.29 8.01
CA ASP A 57 9.04 7.89 8.20
C ASP A 57 9.31 7.16 6.88
N ILE A 58 8.90 7.75 5.75
CA ILE A 58 9.05 7.19 4.40
C ILE A 58 10.19 7.87 3.64
N LYS A 59 10.64 9.05 4.11
CA LYS A 59 11.65 9.91 3.46
C LYS A 59 12.98 9.21 3.19
N ASP A 60 13.35 8.25 4.06
CA ASP A 60 14.57 7.44 3.96
C ASP A 60 14.33 6.04 3.35
N THR A 61 13.16 5.78 2.76
CA THR A 61 12.78 4.46 2.24
C THR A 61 12.50 4.46 0.73
N ILE A 62 12.68 3.30 0.11
CA ILE A 62 12.40 3.05 -1.32
C ILE A 62 10.91 3.21 -1.71
N TYR A 63 10.00 3.36 -0.74
CA TYR A 63 8.55 3.34 -0.97
C TYR A 63 7.89 4.73 -1.06
N ARG A 64 8.69 5.81 -1.04
CA ARG A 64 8.17 7.19 -1.11
C ARG A 64 7.37 7.45 -2.39
N TYR A 65 7.87 6.98 -3.52
CA TYR A 65 7.17 7.12 -4.80
C TYR A 65 5.81 6.42 -4.78
N ASP A 66 5.76 5.19 -4.27
CA ASP A 66 4.51 4.44 -4.16
C ASP A 66 3.51 5.15 -3.25
N PHE A 67 3.95 5.70 -2.13
CA PHE A 67 3.10 6.47 -1.22
C PHE A 67 2.53 7.74 -1.86
N GLU A 68 3.38 8.58 -2.46
CA GLU A 68 2.95 9.83 -3.11
C GLU A 68 1.98 9.53 -4.26
N ARG A 69 2.30 8.53 -5.08
CA ARG A 69 1.44 8.09 -6.17
C ARG A 69 0.10 7.54 -5.67
N LEU A 70 0.11 6.71 -4.63
CA LEU A 70 -1.12 6.17 -4.04
C LEU A 70 -2.02 7.28 -3.49
N LYS A 71 -1.42 8.27 -2.82
CA LYS A 71 -2.14 9.43 -2.32
C LYS A 71 -2.81 10.19 -3.48
N GLU A 72 -2.06 10.50 -4.53
CA GLU A 72 -2.58 11.19 -5.72
C GLU A 72 -3.72 10.40 -6.39
N LEU A 73 -3.55 9.09 -6.59
CA LEU A 73 -4.58 8.24 -7.22
C LEU A 73 -5.82 8.11 -6.34
N THR A 74 -5.65 8.07 -5.01
CA THR A 74 -6.76 8.01 -4.06
C THR A 74 -7.54 9.34 -4.04
N GLU A 75 -6.84 10.48 -4.10
CA GLU A 75 -7.45 11.81 -4.22
C GLU A 75 -8.22 11.98 -5.53
N LYS A 76 -7.65 11.49 -6.64
CA LYS A 76 -8.29 11.46 -7.96
C LYS A 76 -9.44 10.44 -8.07
N LYS A 77 -9.67 9.63 -7.03
CA LYS A 77 -10.63 8.50 -7.02
C LYS A 77 -10.42 7.56 -8.21
N ASP A 78 -9.16 7.39 -8.61
CA ASP A 78 -8.78 6.49 -9.68
C ASP A 78 -8.71 5.07 -9.12
N SER A 79 -9.57 4.17 -9.59
CA SER A 79 -9.56 2.74 -9.25
C SER A 79 -8.83 1.88 -10.28
N SER A 80 -8.26 2.49 -11.32
CA SER A 80 -7.59 1.77 -12.38
C SER A 80 -6.41 0.96 -11.85
N VAL A 81 -6.24 -0.19 -12.46
CA VAL A 81 -5.11 -1.08 -12.23
C VAL A 81 -4.26 -1.01 -13.48
N ARG A 82 -2.99 -0.62 -13.35
CA ARG A 82 -2.04 -0.86 -14.44
C ARG A 82 -1.85 -2.36 -14.54
N GLU A 83 -2.18 -2.91 -15.71
CA GLU A 83 -1.74 -4.26 -16.05
C GLU A 83 -0.22 -4.28 -16.04
N TYR A 84 0.36 -5.15 -15.21
CA TYR A 84 1.78 -5.46 -15.30
C TYR A 84 1.95 -6.31 -16.55
N THR A 85 2.43 -5.70 -17.63
CA THR A 85 2.95 -6.43 -18.79
C THR A 85 4.38 -6.84 -18.46
N PRO A 86 4.63 -8.12 -18.12
CA PRO A 86 5.99 -8.56 -17.88
C PRO A 86 6.80 -8.33 -19.16
N LEU A 87 8.00 -7.76 -19.00
CA LEU A 87 8.95 -7.71 -20.11
C LEU A 87 9.20 -9.14 -20.61
N PRO A 88 9.32 -9.36 -21.93
CA PRO A 88 9.64 -10.67 -22.46
C PRO A 88 10.89 -11.24 -21.78
N ILE A 89 10.79 -12.46 -21.27
CA ILE A 89 11.96 -13.19 -20.76
C ILE A 89 12.79 -13.55 -22.00
N MET A 90 13.92 -12.87 -22.23
CA MET A 90 14.91 -13.29 -23.21
C MET A 90 15.76 -14.40 -22.59
N TYR A 91 15.79 -15.58 -23.23
CA TYR A 91 16.63 -16.73 -22.87
C TYR A 91 18.03 -16.62 -23.48
#